data_AF-A0A4S8QAY1-F1
#
_entry.id   AF-A0A4S8QAY1-F1
#
_cell.length_a   1.000
_cell.length_b   1.000
_cell.length_c   1.000
_cell.angle_alpha   90.00
_cell.angle_beta   90.00
_cell.angle_gamma   90.00
#
_symmetry.space_group_name_H-M   'P 1'
#
loop_
_entity.id
_entity.type
_entity.pdbx_description
1 polymer ?
#
loop_
_entity_poly.entity_id
_entity_poly.type
_entity_poly.pdbx_seq_one_letter_code
_entity_poly.pdbx_strand_id
1 'polypeptide(L)'
;MPRSVPGSSSGPGALVLYIQTGDRNARISYRELAEPERLAYRDTVNRVFDAALSQYFGEHPSREEVDDLTERVAARHPQYGGGVKRVLRALVEGGRRGEISPRQIITAQHLVIREIAKLHPDFRKAADRIVAEASASRLPGGSEPDMATLAAAYPAESAAANDPEVLRLRAALEAEQRKTAEMRESLLDAEFSGTDSNAVATVTLGLDGSMRDLELLRGAERMGGRSIAVCVLRAWVVAEKQRWNRAKELGKHDSFPKPGSGASKGDTFLCEAYSSTRLCRATVDRYGRLRGVTFMRTDLLGDDGRHGLAAEIREAIDGAQVELKTTL
;
A
#
# COMPACT_ATOMS: atom_id res chain seq x y z
N MET A 1 17.64 -1.90 -36.23
CA MET A 1 17.06 -0.63 -35.77
C MET A 1 15.55 -0.82 -35.64
N PRO A 2 14.97 -0.92 -34.43
CA PRO A 2 13.52 -0.93 -34.32
C PRO A 2 12.99 0.46 -34.65
N ARG A 3 12.06 0.52 -35.62
CA ARG A 3 11.44 1.75 -36.11
C ARG A 3 10.53 2.33 -35.02
N SER A 4 10.83 3.54 -34.57
CA SER A 4 9.90 4.38 -33.81
C SER A 4 8.73 4.75 -34.72
N VAL A 5 7.53 4.26 -34.39
CA VAL A 5 6.29 4.71 -35.02
C VAL A 5 5.95 6.08 -34.44
N PRO A 6 5.73 7.12 -35.27
CA PRO A 6 5.25 8.41 -34.78
C PRO A 6 3.82 8.24 -34.24
N GLY A 7 3.60 8.61 -32.98
CA GLY A 7 2.29 8.50 -32.31
C GLY A 7 2.18 7.39 -31.27
N SER A 8 3.29 6.76 -30.84
CA SER A 8 3.28 5.77 -29.76
C SER A 8 2.90 6.43 -28.43
N SER A 9 1.60 6.46 -28.14
CA SER A 9 1.05 6.89 -26.86
C SER A 9 1.38 5.82 -25.81
N SER A 10 2.63 5.78 -25.36
CA SER A 10 3.01 4.92 -24.24
C SER A 10 2.48 5.51 -22.92
N GLY A 11 2.22 4.66 -21.91
CA GLY A 11 1.69 5.12 -20.63
C GLY A 11 0.17 5.41 -20.65
N PRO A 12 -0.33 6.46 -19.97
CA PRO A 12 -1.77 6.69 -19.79
C PRO A 12 -2.59 6.79 -21.09
N GLY A 13 -2.02 7.38 -22.15
CA GLY A 13 -2.70 7.48 -23.46
C GLY A 13 -3.02 6.13 -24.10
N ALA A 14 -2.14 5.14 -23.94
CA ALA A 14 -2.42 3.77 -24.38
C ALA A 14 -3.56 3.12 -23.59
N LEU A 15 -3.70 3.43 -22.29
CA LEU A 15 -4.81 2.92 -21.49
C LEU A 15 -6.14 3.52 -21.98
N VAL A 16 -6.20 4.83 -22.24
CA VAL A 16 -7.37 5.48 -22.85
C VAL A 16 -7.74 4.81 -24.17
N LEU A 17 -6.76 4.71 -25.08
CA LEU A 17 -6.97 4.11 -26.39
C LEU A 17 -7.49 2.67 -26.28
N TYR A 18 -6.95 1.88 -25.35
CA TYR A 18 -7.43 0.53 -25.09
C TYR A 18 -8.85 0.50 -24.50
N ILE A 19 -9.19 1.37 -23.56
CA ILE A 19 -10.55 1.47 -23.00
C ILE A 19 -11.55 1.79 -24.11
N GLN A 20 -11.20 2.74 -24.98
CA GLN A 20 -12.04 3.22 -26.06
C GLN A 20 -12.14 2.23 -27.21
N THR A 21 -11.08 1.55 -27.62
CA THR A 21 -11.09 0.74 -28.86
C THR A 21 -11.01 -0.76 -28.58
N GLY A 22 -10.39 -1.16 -27.48
CA GLY A 22 -10.00 -2.54 -27.22
C GLY A 22 -8.73 -2.97 -27.95
N ASP A 23 -7.94 -2.03 -28.48
CA ASP A 23 -6.70 -2.34 -29.19
C ASP A 23 -5.70 -3.11 -28.32
N ARG A 24 -5.37 -4.32 -28.76
CA ARG A 24 -4.42 -5.20 -28.09
C ARG A 24 -3.03 -4.58 -27.98
N ASN A 25 -2.61 -3.79 -28.98
CA ASN A 25 -1.28 -3.18 -28.99
C ASN A 25 -1.19 -2.09 -27.91
N ALA A 26 -2.21 -1.23 -27.82
CA ALA A 26 -2.36 -0.27 -26.73
C ALA A 26 -2.33 -0.95 -25.34
N ARG A 27 -2.97 -2.12 -25.18
CA ARG A 27 -2.93 -2.87 -23.91
C ARG A 27 -1.55 -3.36 -23.50
N ILE A 28 -0.66 -3.67 -24.45
CA ILE A 28 0.65 -4.27 -24.15
C ILE A 28 1.82 -3.30 -24.27
N SER A 29 1.59 -2.07 -24.71
CA SER A 29 2.63 -1.04 -24.91
C SER A 29 3.40 -0.71 -23.62
N TYR A 30 2.78 -0.89 -22.45
CA TYR A 30 3.43 -0.68 -21.15
C TYR A 30 4.66 -1.58 -20.92
N ARG A 31 4.79 -2.68 -21.68
CA ARG A 31 5.95 -3.59 -21.59
C ARG A 31 7.23 -2.96 -22.13
N GLU A 32 7.09 -1.95 -22.98
CA GLU A 32 8.20 -1.23 -23.59
C GLU A 32 8.64 -0.02 -22.74
N LEU A 33 7.85 0.34 -21.72
CA LEU A 33 8.19 1.40 -20.77
C LEU A 33 9.39 1.01 -19.90
N ALA A 34 10.15 2.03 -19.48
CA ALA A 34 11.17 1.89 -18.45
C ALA A 34 10.53 1.49 -17.10
N GLU A 35 11.30 0.89 -16.19
CA GLU A 35 10.75 0.36 -14.94
C GLU A 35 10.03 1.43 -14.08
N PRO A 36 10.56 2.66 -13.90
CA PRO A 36 9.85 3.71 -13.15
C PRO A 36 8.51 4.10 -13.80
N GLU A 37 8.47 4.21 -15.12
CA GLU A 37 7.26 4.54 -15.89
C GLU A 37 6.25 3.39 -15.86
N ARG A 38 6.73 2.15 -15.86
CA ARG A 38 5.91 0.94 -15.75
C ARG A 38 5.25 0.82 -14.38
N LEU A 39 5.96 1.19 -13.31
CA LEU A 39 5.38 1.29 -11.97
C LEU A 39 4.29 2.36 -11.90
N ALA A 40 4.57 3.57 -12.39
CA ALA A 40 3.57 4.64 -12.46
C ALA A 40 2.33 4.23 -13.27
N TYR A 41 2.55 3.57 -14.42
CA TYR A 41 1.46 3.04 -15.24
C TYR A 41 0.63 1.99 -14.51
N ARG A 42 1.27 1.06 -13.79
CA ARG A 42 0.57 0.06 -12.98
C ARG A 42 -0.34 0.73 -11.94
N ASP A 43 0.14 1.78 -11.29
CA ASP A 43 -0.63 2.50 -10.27
C ASP A 43 -1.81 3.26 -10.88
N THR A 44 -1.66 3.79 -12.09
CA THR A 44 -2.79 4.35 -12.86
C THR A 44 -3.80 3.26 -13.24
N VAL A 45 -3.35 2.10 -13.72
CA VAL A 45 -4.25 0.98 -14.07
C VAL A 45 -5.03 0.49 -12.85
N ASN A 46 -4.38 0.38 -11.68
CA ASN A 46 -5.06 0.02 -10.43
C ASN A 46 -6.21 1.00 -10.11
N ARG A 47 -5.95 2.31 -10.17
CA ARG A 47 -6.97 3.32 -9.88
C ARG A 47 -8.11 3.35 -10.89
N VAL A 48 -7.80 3.18 -12.18
CA VAL A 48 -8.83 3.08 -13.22
C VAL A 48 -9.64 1.79 -13.07
N PHE A 49 -9.01 0.70 -12.64
CA PHE A 49 -9.69 -0.55 -12.32
C PHE A 49 -10.67 -0.37 -11.15
N ASP A 50 -10.24 0.29 -10.07
CA ASP A 50 -11.09 0.57 -8.92
C ASP A 50 -12.26 1.49 -9.30
N ALA A 51 -12.02 2.54 -10.09
CA ALA A 51 -13.08 3.40 -10.62
C ALA A 51 -14.08 2.61 -11.50
N ALA A 52 -13.59 1.71 -12.35
CA ALA A 52 -14.45 0.86 -13.19
C ALA A 52 -15.32 -0.06 -12.33
N LEU A 53 -14.76 -0.67 -11.29
CA LEU A 53 -15.50 -1.55 -10.38
C LEU A 53 -16.53 -0.79 -9.57
N SER A 54 -16.18 0.37 -9.01
CA SER A 54 -17.14 1.22 -8.28
C SER A 54 -18.30 1.66 -9.17
N GLN A 55 -18.04 1.95 -10.45
CA GLN A 55 -19.11 2.28 -11.40
C GLN A 55 -19.98 1.05 -11.75
N TYR A 56 -19.39 -0.14 -11.86
CA TYR A 56 -20.11 -1.36 -12.25
C TYR A 56 -20.92 -1.97 -11.10
N PHE A 57 -20.33 -2.06 -9.90
CA PHE A 57 -20.88 -2.75 -8.75
C PHE A 57 -21.40 -1.83 -7.63
N GLY A 58 -21.01 -0.54 -7.61
CA GLY A 58 -21.20 0.32 -6.44
C GLY A 58 -20.23 -0.02 -5.29
N GLU A 59 -20.66 0.17 -4.04
CA GLU A 59 -19.77 0.08 -2.87
C GLU A 59 -19.48 -1.37 -2.42
N HIS A 60 -20.42 -2.29 -2.60
CA HIS A 60 -20.37 -3.64 -2.04
C HIS A 60 -20.83 -4.70 -3.05
N PRO A 61 -19.95 -5.14 -3.99
CA PRO A 61 -20.29 -6.20 -4.92
C PRO A 61 -20.67 -7.49 -4.20
N SER A 62 -21.79 -8.11 -4.61
CA SER A 62 -22.11 -9.47 -4.19
C SER A 62 -21.20 -10.49 -4.88
N ARG A 63 -21.15 -11.70 -4.32
CA ARG A 63 -20.38 -12.81 -4.90
C ARG A 63 -20.89 -13.20 -6.29
N GLU A 64 -22.20 -13.20 -6.47
CA GLU A 64 -22.86 -13.59 -7.71
C GLU A 64 -22.53 -12.59 -8.83
N GLU A 65 -22.64 -11.29 -8.58
CA GLU A 65 -22.31 -10.26 -9.57
C GLU A 65 -20.83 -10.34 -10.01
N VAL A 66 -19.93 -10.69 -9.08
CA VAL A 66 -18.51 -10.90 -9.38
C VAL A 66 -18.26 -12.17 -10.19
N ASP A 67 -18.95 -13.26 -9.89
CA ASP A 67 -18.86 -14.50 -10.67
C ASP A 67 -19.46 -14.28 -12.08
N ASP A 68 -20.54 -13.52 -12.23
CA ASP A 68 -21.13 -13.15 -13.54
C ASP A 68 -20.17 -12.34 -14.42
N LEU A 69 -19.51 -11.31 -13.85
CA LEU A 69 -18.50 -10.55 -14.58
C LEU A 69 -17.30 -11.43 -14.94
N THR A 70 -16.91 -12.33 -14.04
CA THR A 70 -15.83 -13.30 -14.28
C THR A 70 -16.17 -14.20 -15.47
N GLU A 71 -17.38 -14.78 -15.50
CA GLU A 71 -17.84 -15.65 -16.58
C GLU A 71 -17.91 -14.90 -17.91
N ARG A 72 -18.41 -13.66 -17.90
CA ARG A 72 -18.46 -12.82 -19.11
C ARG A 72 -17.08 -12.55 -19.70
N VAL A 73 -16.10 -12.21 -18.85
CA VAL A 73 -14.72 -12.02 -19.31
C VAL A 73 -14.12 -13.35 -19.78
N ALA A 74 -14.33 -14.44 -19.05
CA ALA A 74 -13.81 -15.77 -19.39
C ALA A 74 -14.39 -16.31 -20.70
N ALA A 75 -15.66 -16.06 -21.00
CA ALA A 75 -16.29 -16.47 -22.26
C ALA A 75 -15.60 -15.85 -23.49
N ARG A 76 -15.11 -14.61 -23.37
CA ARG A 76 -14.37 -13.91 -24.44
C ARG A 76 -12.87 -14.15 -24.41
N HIS A 77 -12.34 -14.45 -23.22
CA HIS A 77 -10.92 -14.61 -22.95
C HIS A 77 -10.63 -15.85 -22.09
N PRO A 78 -10.88 -17.07 -22.59
CA PRO A 78 -10.81 -18.30 -21.78
C PRO A 78 -9.45 -18.50 -21.12
N GLN A 79 -8.37 -18.17 -21.84
CA GLN A 79 -7.00 -18.29 -21.37
C GLN A 79 -6.65 -17.37 -20.19
N TYR A 80 -7.46 -16.35 -19.93
CA TYR A 80 -7.27 -15.40 -18.82
C TYR A 80 -8.34 -15.54 -17.72
N GLY A 81 -9.36 -16.39 -17.90
CA GLY A 81 -10.49 -16.53 -16.98
C GLY A 81 -10.06 -16.85 -15.54
N GLY A 82 -9.10 -17.77 -15.36
CA GLY A 82 -8.57 -18.09 -14.03
C GLY A 82 -7.78 -16.95 -13.36
N GLY A 83 -7.16 -16.06 -14.14
CA GLY A 83 -6.51 -14.85 -13.62
C GLY A 83 -7.53 -13.81 -13.20
N VAL A 84 -8.52 -13.56 -14.05
CA VAL A 84 -9.62 -12.61 -13.81
C VAL A 84 -10.45 -13.03 -12.59
N LYS A 85 -10.84 -14.31 -12.49
CA LYS A 85 -11.57 -14.86 -11.35
C LYS A 85 -10.87 -14.58 -10.03
N ARG A 86 -9.56 -14.80 -9.98
CA ARG A 86 -8.76 -14.58 -8.77
C ARG A 86 -8.62 -13.10 -8.43
N VAL A 87 -8.48 -12.23 -9.43
CA VAL A 87 -8.42 -10.77 -9.22
C VAL A 87 -9.76 -10.24 -8.69
N LEU A 88 -10.88 -10.66 -9.28
CA LEU A 88 -12.21 -10.18 -8.86
C LEU A 88 -12.68 -10.78 -7.54
N ARG A 89 -12.48 -12.08 -7.29
CA ARG A 89 -12.87 -12.70 -6.01
C ARG A 89 -12.12 -12.13 -4.80
N ALA A 90 -10.92 -11.60 -5.00
CA ALA A 90 -10.18 -10.90 -3.94
C ALA A 90 -10.94 -9.67 -3.40
N LEU A 91 -11.88 -9.10 -4.17
CA LEU A 91 -12.71 -7.96 -3.76
C LEU A 91 -13.77 -8.37 -2.72
N VAL A 92 -14.43 -9.52 -2.92
CA VAL A 92 -15.59 -9.94 -2.11
C VAL A 92 -15.18 -10.87 -0.98
N GLU A 93 -14.29 -11.81 -1.24
CA GLU A 93 -13.92 -12.85 -0.28
C GLU A 93 -12.85 -12.34 0.72
N GLY A 94 -12.36 -11.10 0.54
CA GLY A 94 -11.26 -10.53 1.31
C GLY A 94 -9.99 -11.40 1.29
N GLY A 95 -9.93 -12.32 0.33
CA GLY A 95 -9.05 -13.48 0.26
C GLY A 95 -7.91 -13.30 -0.73
N ARG A 96 -6.89 -14.14 -0.57
CA ARG A 96 -5.59 -14.06 -1.25
C ARG A 96 -5.76 -14.01 -2.78
N ARG A 97 -5.16 -12.99 -3.41
CA ARG A 97 -4.68 -13.13 -4.79
C ARG A 97 -3.65 -14.26 -4.73
N GLY A 98 -3.98 -15.47 -5.17
CA GLY A 98 -3.01 -16.58 -5.25
C GLY A 98 -1.78 -16.17 -6.07
N GLU A 99 -0.79 -17.06 -6.24
CA GLU A 99 0.43 -16.82 -7.03
C GLU A 99 0.12 -16.32 -8.46
N ILE A 100 -0.07 -15.01 -8.61
CA ILE A 100 -0.38 -14.33 -9.85
C ILE A 100 0.72 -13.30 -9.99
N SER A 101 1.52 -13.46 -11.04
CA SER A 101 2.59 -12.50 -11.33
C SER A 101 1.99 -11.09 -11.52
N PRO A 102 2.71 -10.02 -11.18
CA PRO A 102 2.25 -8.64 -11.39
C PRO A 102 1.75 -8.38 -12.82
N ARG A 103 2.39 -9.01 -13.81
CA ARG A 103 2.00 -8.94 -15.22
C ARG A 103 0.63 -9.57 -15.51
N GLN A 104 0.31 -10.69 -14.87
CA GLN A 104 -1.00 -11.32 -14.98
C GLN A 104 -2.08 -10.50 -14.28
N ILE A 105 -1.78 -9.86 -13.16
CA ILE A 105 -2.70 -8.92 -12.48
C ILE A 105 -3.06 -7.77 -13.41
N ILE A 106 -2.05 -7.07 -13.95
CA ILE A 106 -2.26 -5.95 -14.89
C ILE A 106 -3.07 -6.41 -16.09
N THR A 107 -2.76 -7.58 -16.66
CA THR A 107 -3.51 -8.12 -17.81
C THR A 107 -4.98 -8.37 -17.45
N ALA A 108 -5.26 -8.99 -16.29
CA ALA A 108 -6.62 -9.23 -15.83
C ALA A 108 -7.40 -7.92 -15.60
N GLN A 109 -6.78 -6.93 -14.97
CA GLN A 109 -7.38 -5.61 -14.75
C GLN A 109 -7.76 -4.94 -16.07
N HIS A 110 -6.87 -4.95 -17.06
CA HIS A 110 -7.19 -4.45 -18.40
C HIS A 110 -8.41 -5.14 -19.01
N LEU A 111 -8.50 -6.47 -18.91
CA LEU A 111 -9.63 -7.21 -19.46
C LEU A 111 -10.94 -6.82 -18.77
N VAL A 112 -10.91 -6.68 -17.44
CA VAL A 112 -12.09 -6.23 -16.67
C VAL A 112 -12.48 -4.80 -17.00
N ILE A 113 -11.54 -3.85 -16.97
CA ILE A 113 -11.79 -2.44 -17.34
C ILE A 113 -12.46 -2.39 -18.72
N ARG A 114 -11.94 -3.15 -19.68
CA ARG A 114 -12.49 -3.16 -21.04
C ARG A 114 -13.88 -3.77 -21.09
N GLU A 115 -14.14 -4.81 -20.33
CA GLU A 115 -15.46 -5.43 -20.30
C GLU A 115 -16.48 -4.48 -19.68
N ILE A 116 -16.15 -3.81 -18.57
CA ILE A 116 -16.99 -2.77 -17.95
C ILE A 116 -17.22 -1.61 -18.93
N ALA A 117 -16.18 -1.13 -19.62
CA ALA A 117 -16.30 -0.06 -20.61
C ALA A 117 -17.23 -0.39 -21.79
N LYS A 118 -17.46 -1.68 -22.10
CA LYS A 118 -18.46 -2.08 -23.10
C LYS A 118 -19.88 -2.01 -22.56
N LEU A 119 -20.06 -2.27 -21.26
CA LEU A 119 -21.36 -2.25 -20.58
C LEU A 119 -21.78 -0.84 -20.17
N HIS A 120 -20.80 0.05 -19.95
CA HIS A 120 -21.03 1.45 -19.59
C HIS A 120 -20.41 2.38 -20.64
N PRO A 121 -21.17 2.78 -21.68
CA PRO A 121 -20.71 3.70 -22.71
C PRO A 121 -20.21 5.04 -22.15
N ASP A 122 -20.76 5.50 -21.02
CA ASP A 122 -20.34 6.75 -20.39
C ASP A 122 -18.97 6.64 -19.74
N PHE A 123 -18.62 5.49 -19.13
CA PHE A 123 -17.26 5.21 -18.67
C PHE A 123 -16.28 5.25 -19.85
N ARG A 124 -16.67 4.65 -20.99
CA ARG A 124 -15.86 4.64 -22.20
C ARG A 124 -15.66 6.03 -22.79
N LYS A 125 -16.70 6.87 -22.82
CA LYS A 125 -16.63 8.27 -23.28
C LYS A 125 -15.79 9.13 -22.33
N ALA A 126 -15.86 8.87 -21.03
CA ALA A 126 -15.11 9.60 -20.00
C ALA A 126 -13.67 9.07 -19.80
N ALA A 127 -13.21 8.11 -20.61
CA ALA A 127 -11.92 7.44 -20.42
C ALA A 127 -10.74 8.42 -20.32
N ASP A 128 -10.70 9.45 -21.18
CA ASP A 128 -9.67 10.50 -21.13
C ASP A 128 -9.60 11.17 -19.76
N ARG A 129 -10.77 11.59 -19.23
CA ARG A 129 -10.88 12.26 -17.93
C ARG A 129 -10.51 11.32 -16.79
N ILE A 130 -11.06 10.11 -16.77
CA ILE A 130 -10.83 9.13 -15.69
C ILE A 130 -9.35 8.75 -15.63
N VAL A 131 -8.72 8.51 -16.78
CA VAL A 131 -7.28 8.18 -16.83
C VAL A 131 -6.43 9.39 -16.48
N ALA A 132 -6.80 10.61 -16.90
CA ALA A 132 -6.11 11.84 -16.51
C ALA A 132 -6.15 12.05 -14.99
N GLU A 133 -7.32 11.97 -14.37
CA GLU A 133 -7.51 12.05 -12.91
C GLU A 133 -6.67 10.95 -12.20
N ALA A 134 -6.77 9.71 -12.66
CA ALA A 134 -6.01 8.58 -12.15
C ALA A 134 -4.51 8.61 -12.49
N SER A 135 -4.03 9.58 -13.27
CA SER A 135 -2.59 9.81 -13.51
C SER A 135 -2.08 10.99 -12.70
N ALA A 136 -2.92 12.00 -12.48
CA ALA A 136 -2.62 13.21 -11.75
C ALA A 136 -2.61 13.02 -10.23
N SER A 137 -3.44 12.12 -9.69
CA SER A 137 -3.46 11.82 -8.24
C SER A 137 -2.21 11.05 -7.80
N ARG A 138 -1.02 11.65 -7.82
CA ARG A 138 0.15 11.06 -7.17
C ARG A 138 -0.08 11.09 -5.65
N LEU A 139 -0.13 9.92 -5.01
CA LEU A 139 0.07 9.85 -3.57
C LEU A 139 1.52 10.31 -3.26
N PRO A 140 1.76 10.93 -2.08
CA PRO A 140 3.04 11.56 -1.75
C PRO A 140 4.09 10.47 -1.51
N GLY A 141 4.89 10.18 -2.54
CA GLY A 141 5.96 9.19 -2.46
C GLY A 141 7.00 9.25 -3.57
N GLY A 142 6.87 10.18 -4.52
CA GLY A 142 7.89 10.42 -5.54
C GLY A 142 8.18 11.91 -5.57
N SER A 143 9.42 12.27 -5.21
CA SER A 143 10.05 13.60 -5.30
C SER A 143 9.13 14.68 -5.88
N GLU A 144 8.52 15.48 -5.00
CA GLU A 144 7.95 16.75 -5.42
C GLU A 144 9.01 17.48 -6.27
N PRO A 145 8.65 18.06 -7.43
CA PRO A 145 9.47 19.15 -7.93
C PRO A 145 9.49 20.17 -6.80
N ASP A 146 10.69 20.40 -6.26
CA ASP A 146 10.94 21.33 -5.18
C ASP A 146 10.10 22.59 -5.43
N MET A 147 9.13 22.84 -4.55
CA MET A 147 8.23 23.99 -4.65
C MET A 147 9.02 25.31 -4.66
N ALA A 148 10.26 25.32 -4.18
CA ALA A 148 11.18 26.44 -4.35
C ALA A 148 11.60 26.67 -5.81
N THR A 149 11.66 25.61 -6.63
CA THR A 149 11.95 25.70 -8.08
C THR A 149 10.76 26.26 -8.88
N LEU A 150 9.52 25.93 -8.49
CA LEU A 150 8.31 26.52 -9.09
C LEU A 150 8.08 27.96 -8.63
N ALA A 151 8.41 28.27 -7.37
CA ALA A 151 8.38 29.64 -6.86
C ALA A 151 9.47 30.53 -7.50
N ALA A 152 10.64 29.97 -7.82
CA ALA A 152 11.72 30.67 -8.52
C ALA A 152 11.42 30.98 -9.99
N ALA A 153 10.47 30.28 -10.62
CA ALA A 153 10.04 30.53 -12.00
C ALA A 153 9.04 31.69 -12.14
N TYR A 154 8.51 32.22 -11.02
CA TYR A 154 7.70 33.44 -11.00
C TYR A 154 8.54 34.60 -10.47
N PRO A 155 8.87 35.62 -11.28
CA PRO A 155 9.56 36.80 -10.77
C PRO A 155 8.68 37.48 -9.71
N ALA A 156 9.22 37.65 -8.51
CA ALA A 156 8.57 38.27 -7.36
C ALA A 156 8.18 39.76 -7.57
N GLU A 157 8.54 40.34 -8.72
CA GLU A 157 8.39 41.75 -9.06
C GLU A 157 7.32 42.04 -10.12
N SER A 158 6.33 41.17 -10.29
CA SER A 158 5.12 41.56 -11.03
C SER A 158 4.29 42.53 -10.19
N ALA A 159 3.80 43.63 -10.79
CA ALA A 159 2.95 44.64 -10.16
C ALA A 159 1.66 44.09 -9.48
N ALA A 160 1.30 42.82 -9.75
CA ALA A 160 0.24 42.09 -9.07
C ALA A 160 0.64 41.53 -7.67
N ALA A 161 1.91 41.66 -7.25
CA ALA A 161 2.39 41.17 -5.95
C ALA A 161 1.84 41.95 -4.74
N ASN A 162 1.39 43.19 -4.95
CA ASN A 162 0.75 44.03 -3.93
C ASN A 162 -0.77 44.15 -4.10
N ASP A 163 -1.37 43.33 -4.97
CA ASP A 163 -2.82 43.26 -5.09
C ASP A 163 -3.40 42.68 -3.78
N PRO A 164 -4.31 43.40 -3.08
CA PRO A 164 -4.91 42.93 -1.84
C PRO A 164 -5.64 41.58 -1.99
N GLU A 165 -6.11 41.23 -3.19
CA GLU A 165 -6.74 39.94 -3.46
C GLU A 165 -5.70 38.81 -3.56
N VAL A 166 -4.56 39.07 -4.20
CA VAL A 166 -3.43 38.13 -4.29
C VAL A 166 -2.81 37.89 -2.91
N LEU A 167 -2.70 38.93 -2.08
CA LEU A 167 -2.22 38.82 -0.70
C LEU A 167 -3.18 38.01 0.18
N ARG A 168 -4.50 38.17 0.01
CA ARG A 168 -5.51 37.34 0.71
C ARG A 168 -5.44 35.87 0.29
N LEU A 169 -5.30 35.59 -1.00
CA LEU A 169 -5.17 34.22 -1.51
C LEU A 169 -3.89 33.54 -1.04
N ARG A 170 -2.75 34.27 -1.01
CA ARG A 170 -1.50 33.76 -0.43
C ARG A 170 -1.63 33.46 1.07
N ALA A 171 -2.21 34.37 1.84
CA ALA A 171 -2.44 34.15 3.27
C ALA A 171 -3.37 32.95 3.55
N ALA A 172 -4.41 32.76 2.72
CA ALA A 172 -5.30 31.61 2.81
C ALA A 172 -4.58 30.30 2.45
N LEU A 173 -3.73 30.30 1.42
CA LEU A 173 -2.92 29.15 1.03
C LEU A 173 -1.91 28.78 2.13
N GLU A 174 -1.20 29.75 2.69
CA GLU A 174 -0.26 29.53 3.80
C GLU A 174 -0.96 29.01 5.05
N ALA A 175 -2.17 29.49 5.34
CA ALA A 175 -2.97 29.00 6.46
C ALA A 175 -3.41 27.54 6.26
N GLU A 176 -3.86 27.17 5.05
CA GLU A 176 -4.17 25.78 4.71
C GLU A 176 -2.93 24.89 4.69
N GLN A 177 -1.78 25.39 4.23
CA GLN A 177 -0.51 24.67 4.32
C GLN A 177 -0.09 24.42 5.78
N ARG A 178 -0.20 25.43 6.67
CA ARG A 178 0.06 25.27 8.10
C ARG A 178 -0.89 24.26 8.74
N LYS A 179 -2.19 24.37 8.47
CA LYS A 179 -3.20 23.42 8.95
C LYS A 179 -2.94 21.99 8.46
N THR A 180 -2.49 21.85 7.22
CA THR A 180 -2.11 20.54 6.65
C THR A 180 -0.83 20.01 7.28
N ALA A 181 0.16 20.87 7.58
CA ALA A 181 1.38 20.50 8.28
C ALA A 181 1.11 20.06 9.72
N GLU A 182 0.31 20.82 10.48
CA GLU A 182 -0.12 20.49 11.85
C GLU A 182 -0.95 19.20 11.87
N MET A 183 -1.84 18.99 10.89
CA MET A 183 -2.58 17.75 10.74
C MET A 183 -1.66 16.58 10.35
N ARG A 184 -0.59 16.82 9.60
CA ARG A 184 0.40 15.79 9.25
C ARG A 184 1.27 15.42 10.45
N GLU A 185 1.69 16.39 11.25
CA GLU A 185 2.48 16.20 12.46
C GLU A 185 1.69 15.41 13.51
N SER A 186 0.46 15.84 13.82
CA SER A 186 -0.43 15.11 14.75
C SER A 186 -0.78 13.68 14.29
N LEU A 187 -0.68 13.39 12.98
CA LEU A 187 -0.85 12.04 12.44
C LEU A 187 0.40 11.16 12.55
N LEU A 188 1.60 11.76 12.58
CA LEU A 188 2.85 11.02 12.79
C LEU A 188 3.01 10.58 14.25
N ASP A 189 2.42 11.35 15.17
CA ASP A 189 2.38 11.06 16.61
C ASP A 189 1.24 10.10 17.00
N ALA A 190 0.43 9.64 16.04
CA ALA A 190 -0.62 8.68 16.32
C ALA A 190 -0.01 7.30 16.66
N GLU A 191 -0.27 6.85 17.89
CA GLU A 191 0.15 5.56 18.42
C GLU A 191 -1.01 4.57 18.50
N PHE A 192 -0.72 3.30 18.20
CA PHE A 192 -1.70 2.22 18.16
C PHE A 192 -1.19 1.05 18.99
N SER A 193 -1.87 0.79 20.11
CA SER A 193 -1.45 -0.25 21.06
C SER A 193 -2.34 -1.48 20.98
N GLY A 194 -1.72 -2.65 20.92
CA GLY A 194 -2.40 -3.93 20.95
C GLY A 194 -1.88 -4.80 22.08
N THR A 195 -2.79 -5.36 22.86
CA THR A 195 -2.48 -6.33 23.92
C THR A 195 -2.94 -7.72 23.47
N ASP A 196 -2.14 -8.75 23.75
CA ASP A 196 -2.54 -10.11 23.45
C ASP A 196 -3.67 -10.61 24.37
N SER A 197 -4.37 -11.67 23.97
CA SER A 197 -5.53 -12.19 24.72
C SER A 197 -5.21 -12.63 26.14
N ASN A 198 -3.95 -12.96 26.43
CA ASN A 198 -3.51 -13.40 27.75
C ASN A 198 -2.94 -12.25 28.59
N ALA A 199 -2.92 -11.01 28.07
CA ALA A 199 -2.33 -9.84 28.71
C ALA A 199 -0.89 -10.09 29.19
N VAL A 200 -0.08 -10.72 28.34
CA VAL A 200 1.34 -11.01 28.55
C VAL A 200 2.22 -10.01 27.80
N ALA A 201 1.78 -9.54 26.64
CA ALA A 201 2.51 -8.58 25.82
C ALA A 201 1.60 -7.46 25.34
N THR A 202 2.10 -6.23 25.41
CA THR A 202 1.52 -5.05 24.78
C THR A 202 2.53 -4.49 23.78
N VAL A 203 2.08 -4.21 22.57
CA VAL A 203 2.91 -3.63 21.49
C VAL A 203 2.27 -2.32 21.04
N THR A 204 3.07 -1.27 20.91
CA THR A 204 2.65 0.02 20.40
C THR A 204 3.34 0.30 19.07
N LEU A 205 2.55 0.65 18.05
CA LEU A 205 3.01 0.96 16.70
C LEU A 205 2.72 2.42 16.35
N GLY A 206 3.59 3.05 15.58
CA GLY A 206 3.30 4.32 14.92
C GLY A 206 2.38 4.12 13.71
N LEU A 207 1.85 5.22 13.16
CA LEU A 207 1.06 5.18 11.93
C LEU A 207 1.83 4.61 10.73
N ASP A 208 3.15 4.79 10.69
CA ASP A 208 4.05 4.23 9.67
C ASP A 208 4.33 2.72 9.85
N GLY A 209 3.86 2.15 10.96
CA GLY A 209 4.10 0.75 11.33
C GLY A 209 5.47 0.48 11.95
N SER A 210 6.26 1.52 12.23
CA SER A 210 7.41 1.38 13.11
C SER A 210 6.96 0.98 14.50
N MET A 211 7.75 0.14 15.16
CA MET A 211 7.50 -0.17 16.55
C MET A 211 7.91 1.03 17.42
N ARG A 212 7.03 1.44 18.33
CA ARG A 212 7.29 2.52 19.29
C ARG A 212 7.64 1.97 20.65
N ASP A 213 6.88 0.96 21.08
CA ASP A 213 7.07 0.35 22.39
C ASP A 213 6.67 -1.13 22.40
N LEU A 214 7.27 -1.87 23.33
CA LEU A 214 6.94 -3.25 23.63
C LEU A 214 7.08 -3.47 25.13
N GLU A 215 5.98 -3.84 25.76
CA GLU A 215 5.94 -4.17 27.18
C GLU A 215 5.60 -5.66 27.37
N LEU A 216 6.42 -6.35 28.14
CA LEU A 216 6.08 -7.65 28.68
C LEU A 216 5.50 -7.47 30.09
N LEU A 217 4.30 -7.99 30.30
CA LEU A 217 3.55 -7.90 31.54
C LEU A 217 3.90 -9.06 32.49
N ARG A 218 3.48 -8.93 33.75
CA ARG A 218 3.68 -9.97 34.77
C ARG A 218 3.06 -11.29 34.32
N GLY A 219 3.83 -12.37 34.40
CA GLY A 219 3.42 -13.69 33.90
C GLY A 219 4.25 -14.16 32.73
N ALA A 220 4.87 -13.24 31.97
CA ALA A 220 5.85 -13.60 30.93
C ALA A 220 7.01 -14.43 31.50
N GLU A 221 7.37 -14.21 32.76
CA GLU A 221 8.48 -14.92 33.43
C GLU A 221 8.23 -16.42 33.61
N ARG A 222 6.95 -16.82 33.59
CA ARG A 222 6.52 -18.22 33.74
C ARG A 222 6.32 -18.90 32.39
N MET A 223 6.60 -18.21 31.28
CA MET A 223 6.35 -18.69 29.93
C MET A 223 7.65 -19.04 29.22
N GLY A 224 7.61 -20.12 28.43
CA GLY A 224 8.68 -20.42 27.50
C GLY A 224 8.72 -19.44 26.32
N GLY A 225 9.89 -19.28 25.72
CA GLY A 225 10.11 -18.28 24.66
C GLY A 225 9.17 -18.42 23.46
N ARG A 226 8.82 -19.64 23.06
CA ARG A 226 7.83 -19.86 22.00
C ARG A 226 6.47 -19.23 22.34
N SER A 227 6.02 -19.35 23.59
CA SER A 227 4.75 -18.78 24.04
C SER A 227 4.82 -17.27 24.12
N ILE A 228 5.94 -16.71 24.61
CA ILE A 228 6.18 -15.26 24.62
C ILE A 228 6.15 -14.70 23.19
N ALA A 229 6.86 -15.32 22.24
CA ALA A 229 6.86 -14.91 20.84
C ALA A 229 5.46 -14.90 20.23
N VAL A 230 4.63 -15.91 20.56
CA VAL A 230 3.23 -15.97 20.11
C VAL A 230 2.40 -14.82 20.72
N CYS A 231 2.57 -14.49 21.99
CA CYS A 231 1.90 -13.35 22.62
C CYS A 231 2.31 -12.03 21.95
N VAL A 232 3.60 -11.79 21.72
CA VAL A 232 4.09 -10.59 21.02
C VAL A 232 3.49 -10.50 19.62
N LEU A 233 3.48 -11.58 18.83
CA LEU A 233 2.88 -11.60 17.50
C LEU A 233 1.37 -11.30 17.52
N ARG A 234 0.64 -11.80 18.53
CA ARG A 234 -0.79 -11.53 18.68
C ARG A 234 -1.04 -10.07 19.05
N ALA A 235 -0.29 -9.54 20.01
CA ALA A 235 -0.31 -8.12 20.38
C ALA A 235 -0.04 -7.22 19.16
N TRP A 236 0.99 -7.53 18.37
CA TRP A 236 1.30 -6.85 17.12
C TRP A 236 0.13 -6.87 16.14
N VAL A 237 -0.52 -8.01 15.92
CA VAL A 237 -1.67 -8.12 15.01
C VAL A 237 -2.86 -7.28 15.49
N VAL A 238 -3.07 -7.14 16.79
CA VAL A 238 -4.11 -6.27 17.35
C VAL A 238 -3.77 -4.80 17.08
N ALA A 239 -2.53 -4.38 17.34
CA ALA A 239 -2.05 -3.03 17.07
C ALA A 239 -2.17 -2.67 15.57
N GLU A 240 -1.78 -3.59 14.68
CA GLU A 240 -1.92 -3.47 13.23
C GLU A 240 -3.38 -3.27 12.79
N LYS A 241 -4.33 -3.99 13.40
CA LYS A 241 -5.76 -3.82 13.10
C LYS A 241 -6.26 -2.43 13.47
N GLN A 242 -5.86 -1.92 14.63
CA GLN A 242 -6.22 -0.57 15.05
C GLN A 242 -5.60 0.47 14.11
N ARG A 243 -4.30 0.35 13.81
CA ARG A 243 -3.61 1.20 12.84
C ARG A 243 -4.29 1.19 11.48
N TRP A 244 -4.67 0.00 10.99
CA TRP A 244 -5.37 -0.17 9.72
C TRP A 244 -6.73 0.53 9.69
N ASN A 245 -7.53 0.35 10.73
CA ASN A 245 -8.84 0.97 10.83
C ASN A 245 -8.71 2.49 10.81
N ARG A 246 -7.74 3.04 11.53
CA ARG A 246 -7.47 4.48 11.52
C ARG A 246 -6.96 4.95 10.15
N ALA A 247 -6.08 4.20 9.50
CA ALA A 247 -5.64 4.51 8.15
C ALA A 247 -6.80 4.52 7.14
N LYS A 248 -7.80 3.64 7.33
CA LYS A 248 -9.03 3.61 6.53
C LYS A 248 -9.90 4.84 6.78
N GLU A 249 -10.11 5.24 8.02
CA GLU A 249 -10.83 6.48 8.37
C GLU A 249 -10.20 7.71 7.73
N LEU A 250 -8.86 7.73 7.64
CA LEU A 250 -8.09 8.82 7.05
C LEU A 250 -7.96 8.73 5.53
N GLY A 251 -8.55 7.72 4.87
CA GLY A 251 -8.42 7.49 3.43
C GLY A 251 -7.01 7.08 2.97
N LYS A 252 -6.09 6.77 3.89
CA LYS A 252 -4.69 6.40 3.60
C LYS A 252 -4.46 4.89 3.47
N HIS A 253 -5.51 4.09 3.51
CA HIS A 253 -5.44 2.62 3.54
C HIS A 253 -4.69 1.97 2.36
N ASP A 254 -4.61 2.60 1.19
CA ASP A 254 -3.88 2.08 0.03
C ASP A 254 -2.36 2.06 0.24
N SER A 255 -1.84 2.90 1.13
CA SER A 255 -0.41 2.98 1.45
C SER A 255 0.04 1.90 2.44
N PHE A 256 -0.90 1.12 2.98
CA PHE A 256 -0.61 0.11 3.99
C PHE A 256 -1.09 -1.27 3.50
N PRO A 257 -0.54 -2.38 3.99
CA PRO A 257 -1.08 -3.70 3.72
C PRO A 257 -2.10 -4.17 4.78
N LYS A 258 -3.24 -4.74 4.34
CA LYS A 258 -4.28 -5.28 5.23
C LYS A 258 -3.71 -6.25 6.28
N PRO A 259 -4.08 -6.13 7.58
CA PRO A 259 -3.69 -7.07 8.63
C PRO A 259 -4.04 -8.52 8.24
N GLY A 260 -3.09 -9.44 8.39
CA GLY A 260 -3.27 -10.86 8.04
C GLY A 260 -2.99 -11.23 6.56
N SER A 261 -2.58 -10.29 5.71
CA SER A 261 -2.32 -10.57 4.28
C SER A 261 -1.07 -11.42 3.98
N GLY A 262 -0.21 -11.74 4.96
CA GLY A 262 1.05 -12.49 4.73
C GLY A 262 1.03 -13.97 5.10
N ALA A 263 -0.11 -14.65 4.96
CA ALA A 263 -0.23 -16.07 5.30
C ALA A 263 0.02 -17.03 4.12
N SER A 264 0.49 -16.55 2.97
CA SER A 264 0.92 -17.43 1.86
C SER A 264 2.43 -17.56 1.82
N LYS A 265 2.89 -18.81 1.70
CA LYS A 265 4.25 -19.30 1.46
C LYS A 265 5.00 -18.69 0.24
N GLY A 266 4.53 -17.56 -0.30
CA GLY A 266 5.04 -16.89 -1.50
C GLY A 266 5.45 -15.42 -1.32
N ASP A 267 5.23 -14.80 -0.14
CA ASP A 267 5.92 -13.53 0.18
C ASP A 267 7.28 -13.92 0.78
N THR A 268 8.22 -14.26 -0.11
CA THR A 268 9.55 -14.81 0.26
C THR A 268 10.50 -13.73 0.78
N PHE A 269 10.13 -12.46 0.65
CA PHE A 269 10.95 -11.36 1.13
C PHE A 269 10.72 -11.17 2.63
N LEU A 270 11.74 -11.58 3.39
CA LEU A 270 11.83 -11.38 4.82
C LEU A 270 13.15 -10.69 5.11
N CYS A 271 13.10 -9.59 5.85
CA CYS A 271 14.28 -9.04 6.50
C CYS A 271 14.35 -9.63 7.90
N GLU A 272 15.55 -10.01 8.34
CA GLU A 272 15.76 -10.59 9.66
C GLU A 272 16.92 -9.90 10.36
N ALA A 273 16.73 -9.57 11.63
CA ALA A 273 17.82 -9.04 12.45
C ALA A 273 17.86 -9.74 13.79
N TYR A 274 19.06 -9.80 14.35
CA TYR A 274 19.33 -10.34 15.67
C TYR A 274 19.46 -9.18 16.65
N SER A 275 19.05 -9.41 17.89
CA SER A 275 19.42 -8.51 18.98
C SER A 275 20.95 -8.54 19.20
N SER A 276 21.50 -7.51 19.83
CA SER A 276 22.95 -7.36 20.03
C SER A 276 23.56 -8.54 20.80
N THR A 277 22.83 -9.07 21.78
CA THR A 277 23.26 -10.25 22.56
C THR A 277 22.98 -11.58 21.84
N ARG A 278 22.35 -11.53 20.66
CA ARG A 278 21.86 -12.68 19.88
C ARG A 278 20.89 -13.57 20.64
N LEU A 279 20.21 -13.03 21.66
CA LEU A 279 19.18 -13.74 22.40
C LEU A 279 17.97 -14.06 21.51
N CYS A 280 17.56 -13.11 20.68
CA CYS A 280 16.43 -13.28 19.80
C CYS A 280 16.70 -12.79 18.38
N ARG A 281 15.90 -13.31 17.46
CA ARG A 281 15.86 -12.93 16.05
C ARG A 281 14.43 -12.54 15.70
N ALA A 282 14.25 -11.35 15.14
CA ALA A 282 12.99 -10.91 14.58
C ALA A 282 13.01 -11.04 13.05
N THR A 283 11.84 -11.30 12.48
CA THR A 283 11.64 -11.35 11.02
C THR A 283 10.49 -10.42 10.68
N VAL A 284 10.68 -9.54 9.71
CA VAL A 284 9.65 -8.64 9.19
C VAL A 284 9.43 -8.90 7.70
N ASP A 285 8.21 -8.66 7.21
CA ASP A 285 7.94 -8.72 5.78
C ASP A 285 8.38 -7.44 5.06
N ARG A 286 8.22 -7.42 3.72
CA ARG A 286 8.50 -6.25 2.87
C ARG A 286 7.75 -4.95 3.23
N TYR A 287 6.81 -5.01 4.16
CA TYR A 287 6.04 -3.87 4.64
C TYR A 287 6.37 -3.50 6.09
N GLY A 288 7.43 -4.09 6.66
CA GLY A 288 7.86 -3.83 8.03
C GLY A 288 7.02 -4.53 9.10
N ARG A 289 6.12 -5.45 8.72
CA ARG A 289 5.24 -6.13 9.68
C ARG A 289 5.94 -7.32 10.31
N LEU A 290 5.85 -7.46 11.63
CA LEU A 290 6.41 -8.58 12.36
C LEU A 290 5.81 -9.92 11.91
N ARG A 291 6.66 -10.85 11.49
CA ARG A 291 6.30 -12.21 11.03
C ARG A 291 6.70 -13.29 12.02
N GLY A 292 7.77 -13.08 12.76
CA GLY A 292 8.27 -14.07 13.70
C GLY A 292 9.28 -13.48 14.65
N VAL A 293 9.25 -14.00 15.88
CA VAL A 293 10.28 -13.81 16.89
C VAL A 293 10.77 -15.20 17.26
N THR A 294 12.08 -15.44 17.16
CA THR A 294 12.71 -16.72 17.53
C THR A 294 13.72 -16.45 18.63
N PHE A 295 13.63 -17.17 19.74
CA PHE A 295 14.64 -17.12 20.79
C PHE A 295 15.70 -18.19 20.54
N MET A 296 16.96 -17.80 20.59
CA MET A 296 18.11 -18.68 20.30
C MET A 296 18.60 -19.43 21.55
N ARG A 297 18.10 -19.06 22.73
CA ARG A 297 18.42 -19.64 24.04
C ARG A 297 17.15 -19.93 24.82
N THR A 298 17.26 -20.82 25.81
CA THR A 298 16.16 -21.17 26.72
C THR A 298 16.12 -20.31 27.98
N ASP A 299 17.27 -19.79 28.39
CA ASP A 299 17.36 -18.81 29.46
C ASP A 299 17.13 -17.42 28.87
N LEU A 300 15.93 -16.88 29.12
CA LEU A 300 15.42 -15.67 28.46
C LEU A 300 15.48 -14.44 29.35
N LEU A 301 15.47 -14.65 30.67
CA LEU A 301 15.34 -13.60 31.65
C LEU A 301 16.71 -13.44 32.28
N GLY A 302 17.50 -12.51 31.76
CA GLY A 302 18.73 -12.08 32.41
C GLY A 302 18.45 -11.25 33.67
N ASP A 303 19.47 -10.53 34.13
CA ASP A 303 19.39 -9.72 35.36
C ASP A 303 18.28 -8.65 35.31
N ASP A 304 17.99 -8.11 34.11
CA ASP A 304 16.94 -7.12 33.87
C ASP A 304 15.53 -7.73 33.70
N GLY A 305 15.41 -9.05 33.84
CA GLY A 305 14.15 -9.79 33.76
C GLY A 305 13.35 -9.51 32.48
N ARG A 306 12.04 -9.32 32.64
CA ARG A 306 11.12 -9.09 31.50
C ARG A 306 11.36 -7.78 30.77
N HIS A 307 11.91 -6.76 31.44
CA HIS A 307 12.20 -5.46 30.84
C HIS A 307 13.41 -5.56 29.91
N GLY A 308 14.46 -6.26 30.33
CA GLY A 308 15.59 -6.60 29.46
C GLY A 308 15.15 -7.42 28.26
N LEU A 309 14.34 -8.47 28.48
CA LEU A 309 13.80 -9.29 27.39
C LEU A 309 12.95 -8.47 26.40
N ALA A 310 12.14 -7.53 26.88
CA ALA A 310 11.36 -6.63 26.03
C ALA A 310 12.26 -5.72 25.18
N ALA A 311 13.32 -5.16 25.78
CA ALA A 311 14.31 -4.33 25.08
C ALA A 311 15.06 -5.12 24.00
N GLU A 312 15.43 -6.37 24.28
CA GLU A 312 16.07 -7.29 23.34
C GLU A 312 15.19 -7.60 22.12
N ILE A 313 13.92 -7.92 22.36
CA ILE A 313 12.95 -8.15 21.29
C ILE A 313 12.78 -6.88 20.46
N ARG A 314 12.71 -5.72 21.12
CA ARG A 314 12.58 -4.43 20.45
C ARG A 314 13.75 -4.13 19.55
N GLU A 315 14.97 -4.29 20.05
CA GLU A 315 16.19 -4.09 19.28
C GLU A 315 16.20 -4.97 18.01
N ALA A 316 15.84 -6.25 18.14
CA ALA A 316 15.78 -7.16 16.99
C ALA A 316 14.73 -6.72 15.94
N ILE A 317 13.55 -6.28 16.39
CA ILE A 317 12.49 -5.80 15.49
C ILE A 317 12.92 -4.52 14.78
N ASP A 318 13.44 -3.54 15.53
CA ASP A 318 13.90 -2.27 15.00
C ASP A 318 15.03 -2.48 13.99
N GLY A 319 15.99 -3.35 14.31
CA GLY A 319 17.05 -3.76 13.39
C GLY A 319 16.51 -4.31 12.07
N ALA A 320 15.51 -5.20 12.14
CA ALA A 320 14.91 -5.80 10.96
C ALA A 320 14.13 -4.77 10.12
N GLN A 321 13.46 -3.81 10.76
CA GLN A 321 12.78 -2.70 10.09
C GLN A 321 13.76 -1.70 9.45
N VAL A 322 14.89 -1.42 10.09
CA VAL A 322 15.96 -0.56 9.53
C VAL A 322 16.64 -1.22 8.34
N GLU A 323 16.94 -2.52 8.42
CA GLU A 323 17.52 -3.27 7.31
C GLU A 323 16.58 -3.31 6.10
N LEU A 324 15.28 -3.50 6.33
CA LEU A 324 14.25 -3.39 5.29
C LEU A 324 14.29 -2.02 4.59
N LYS A 325 14.36 -0.93 5.36
CA LYS A 325 14.43 0.45 4.82
C LYS A 325 15.72 0.71 4.03
N THR A 326 16.79 -0.05 4.31
CA THR A 326 18.08 0.07 3.61
C THR A 326 18.12 -0.79 2.33
N THR A 327 17.33 -1.85 2.29
CA THR A 327 17.31 -2.83 1.18
C THR A 327 16.35 -2.44 0.06
N LEU A 328 15.34 -1.61 0.35
CA LEU A 328 14.35 -1.09 -0.60
C LEU A 328 14.76 0.28 -1.17
#